data_AF-A0ABD3NMQ7-F1
#
_entry.id   AF-A0ABD3NMQ7-F1
#
_cell.length_a   1.000
_cell.length_b   1.000
_cell.length_c   1.000
_cell.angle_alpha   90.00
_cell.angle_beta   90.00
_cell.angle_gamma   90.00
#
_symmetry.space_group_name_H-M   'P 1'
#
loop_
_entity.id
_entity.type
_entity.pdbx_description
1 polymer ?
#
loop_
_entity_poly.entity_id
_entity_poly.type
_entity_poly.pdbx_seq_one_letter_code
_entity_poly.pdbx_strand_id
1 'polypeptide(L)'
;MEHKIRERVFDLARCFAERGGTAANIRKCNKLDLEHKELIMCAAKQAGHRQFGYARSKALTDAGQQVILFKALLSCKQRNDSPSPGCCKSATRMQVDLGFYDEASYTDIRRIVAEKRAALWEIQKNHEEERVSWIESIAQDRTQAAGDKGWEAKMNRMKQTTEDRLLDRRLTSAIKGNHSRLTAIQVPTHDWFYSARSNELFRVTEGVFECYPRKKDGSFFPHHTLKVLEPDAVMVKVEPVDPDQPSEGYAISEELPQENFWRDVTDPQEIEDLLRRRNKRHLQQVDREGGPGTQAPFPSLFEDYGANPLVDELLDTGRFDTPHEIGPVLADWFKCIKRENHPDSKPVVGCMTKKQYQDCFKIANEKVSSGGSVHYTLWKAMAAQDDMAEFLCILISLPFDQWLHEIDVMLEKKKGNFKIHMLRIIGLLEADFNTALKFFFSREMMENTERDGITDEQWGGRRNRSSVDAAMLKLLTFECARIKKATIADTMYDLVACFDRMKAQMSNIIAQQSLVDKNIIRARAIVIENLRRSVKTGLGVSKETYGQEPGEPAVDGEVQGKGDVPPLWGNDE
;
A
#
# COMPACT_ATOMS: atom_id res chain seq x y z
N MET A 1 24.82 31.84 -7.35
CA MET A 1 24.61 31.10 -8.61
C MET A 1 23.10 31.06 -8.78
N GLU A 2 22.51 31.91 -9.62
CA GLU A 2 21.07 31.82 -9.90
C GLU A 2 20.81 30.43 -10.47
N HIS A 3 20.13 29.57 -9.71
CA HIS A 3 19.79 28.22 -10.13
C HIS A 3 18.75 28.33 -11.26
N LYS A 4 19.21 28.43 -12.51
CA LYS A 4 18.42 28.39 -13.75
C LYS A 4 17.81 27.00 -14.00
N ILE A 5 17.18 26.40 -12.99
CA ILE A 5 16.59 25.05 -13.06
C ILE A 5 15.54 25.00 -14.16
N ARG A 6 14.66 26.00 -14.21
CA ARG A 6 13.63 26.13 -15.25
C ARG A 6 14.22 26.04 -16.66
N GLU A 7 15.18 26.91 -17.01
CA GLU A 7 15.82 26.92 -18.33
C GLU A 7 16.47 25.55 -18.65
N ARG A 8 17.18 24.97 -17.69
CA ARG A 8 17.84 23.65 -17.85
C ARG A 8 16.85 22.51 -18.08
N VAL A 9 15.67 22.55 -17.45
CA VAL A 9 14.60 21.58 -17.67
C VAL A 9 14.03 21.72 -19.08
N PHE A 10 13.79 22.93 -19.55
CA PHE A 10 13.32 23.16 -20.92
C PHE A 10 14.32 22.68 -21.98
N ASP A 11 15.62 22.97 -21.78
CA ASP A 11 16.68 22.49 -22.68
C ASP A 11 16.80 20.97 -22.63
N LEU A 12 16.64 20.36 -21.45
CA LEU A 12 16.62 18.91 -21.30
C LEU A 12 15.43 18.29 -22.05
N ALA A 13 14.23 18.86 -21.91
CA ALA A 13 13.04 18.39 -22.62
C ALA A 13 13.23 18.46 -24.14
N ARG A 14 13.83 19.53 -24.66
CA ARG A 14 14.22 19.64 -26.08
C ARG A 14 15.21 18.56 -26.49
N CYS A 15 16.24 18.31 -25.67
CA CYS A 15 17.21 17.25 -25.93
C CYS A 15 16.58 15.84 -25.95
N PHE A 16 15.58 15.59 -25.10
CA PHE A 16 14.81 14.34 -25.12
C PHE A 16 13.94 14.23 -26.38
N ALA A 17 13.30 15.32 -26.81
CA ALA A 17 12.52 15.33 -28.05
C ALA A 17 13.38 15.09 -29.30
N GLU A 18 14.59 15.63 -29.33
CA GLU A 18 15.51 15.48 -30.48
C GLU A 18 16.25 14.15 -30.51
N ARG A 19 16.69 13.64 -29.35
CA ARG A 19 17.65 12.52 -29.26
C ARG A 19 17.14 11.33 -28.45
N GLY A 20 15.96 11.42 -27.85
CA GLY A 20 15.40 10.39 -26.97
C GLY A 20 16.14 10.24 -25.64
N GLY A 21 15.86 9.12 -24.96
CA GLY A 21 16.44 8.74 -23.66
C GLY A 21 17.89 8.25 -23.73
N THR A 22 18.80 9.04 -24.30
CA THR A 22 20.24 8.68 -24.27
C THR A 22 20.76 8.63 -22.83
N ALA A 23 21.78 7.80 -22.56
CA ALA A 23 22.42 7.74 -21.24
C ALA A 23 22.92 9.13 -20.74
N ALA A 24 23.29 10.02 -21.66
CA ALA A 24 23.65 11.40 -21.32
C ALA A 24 22.44 12.23 -20.86
N ASN A 25 21.29 12.10 -21.54
CA ASN A 25 20.04 12.80 -21.19
C ASN A 25 19.48 12.29 -19.86
N ILE A 26 19.47 10.97 -19.64
CA ILE A 26 19.04 10.36 -18.38
C ILE A 26 19.89 10.86 -17.20
N ARG A 27 21.23 10.84 -17.34
CA ARG A 27 22.14 11.40 -16.31
C ARG A 27 21.88 12.87 -16.02
N LYS A 28 21.59 13.68 -17.04
CA LYS A 28 21.24 15.10 -16.84
C LYS A 28 19.91 15.26 -16.11
N CYS A 29 18.92 14.41 -16.44
CA CYS A 29 17.61 14.38 -15.78
C CYS A 29 17.76 14.06 -14.28
N ASN A 30 18.43 12.96 -13.95
CA ASN A 30 18.65 12.54 -12.57
C ASN A 30 19.42 13.59 -11.75
N LYS A 31 20.43 14.23 -12.35
CA LYS A 31 21.18 15.30 -11.69
C LYS A 31 20.28 16.51 -11.39
N LEU A 32 19.43 16.92 -12.33
CA LEU A 32 18.51 18.02 -12.16
C LEU A 32 17.46 17.74 -11.08
N ASP A 33 16.91 16.53 -11.08
CA ASP A 33 15.94 16.08 -10.07
C ASP A 33 16.55 16.07 -8.66
N LEU A 34 17.76 15.51 -8.52
CA LEU A 34 18.48 15.49 -7.25
C LEU A 34 18.76 16.90 -6.74
N GLU A 35 19.32 17.77 -7.60
CA GLU A 35 19.58 19.18 -7.25
C GLU A 35 18.30 19.90 -6.80
N HIS A 36 17.17 19.67 -7.51
CA HIS A 36 15.88 20.25 -7.15
C HIS A 36 15.40 19.75 -5.78
N LYS A 37 15.41 18.44 -5.54
CA LYS A 37 14.97 17.83 -4.27
C LYS A 37 15.83 18.27 -3.10
N GLU A 38 17.15 18.36 -3.26
CA GLU A 38 18.07 18.85 -2.23
C GLU A 38 17.80 20.32 -1.86
N LEU A 39 17.57 21.18 -2.86
CA LEU A 39 17.21 22.58 -2.64
C LEU A 39 15.92 22.71 -1.86
N ILE A 40 14.89 21.93 -2.22
CA ILE A 40 13.60 21.94 -1.54
C ILE A 40 13.71 21.42 -0.12
N MET A 41 14.48 20.34 0.11
CA MET A 41 14.72 19.83 1.45
C MET A 41 15.54 20.79 2.31
N CYS A 42 16.50 21.52 1.73
CA CYS A 42 17.24 22.58 2.40
C CYS A 42 16.32 23.73 2.81
N ALA A 43 15.50 24.21 1.86
CA ALA A 43 14.51 25.26 2.12
C ALA A 43 13.50 24.84 3.19
N ALA A 44 13.00 23.60 3.14
CA ALA A 44 12.09 23.05 4.15
C ALA A 44 12.73 22.98 5.54
N LYS A 45 14.00 22.54 5.63
CA LYS A 45 14.77 22.51 6.89
C LYS A 45 15.02 23.92 7.45
N GLN A 46 15.20 24.91 6.58
CA GLN A 46 15.41 26.30 6.97
C GLN A 46 14.10 26.97 7.42
N ALA A 47 12.98 26.64 6.77
CA ALA A 47 11.66 27.17 7.09
C ALA A 47 11.05 26.57 8.37
N GLY A 48 11.39 25.31 8.71
CA GLY A 48 10.90 24.66 9.92
C GLY A 48 11.52 25.25 11.20
N HIS A 49 10.70 25.86 12.06
CA HIS A 49 11.14 26.37 13.36
C HIS A 49 11.08 25.28 14.45
N ARG A 50 11.90 25.45 15.52
CA ARG A 50 12.05 24.49 16.64
C ARG A 50 11.10 24.77 17.83
N GLN A 51 10.12 25.67 17.71
CA GLN A 51 9.24 25.99 18.84
C GLN A 51 8.04 25.03 18.94
N PHE A 52 8.30 23.86 19.54
CA PHE A 52 7.26 22.92 19.92
C PHE A 52 6.47 23.43 21.14
N GLY A 53 5.46 24.26 20.91
CA GLY A 53 4.38 24.46 21.87
C GLY A 53 3.26 23.45 21.58
N TYR A 54 2.91 22.58 22.53
CA TYR A 54 1.79 21.66 22.36
C TYR A 54 0.48 22.46 22.15
N ALA A 55 -0.02 22.53 20.92
CA ALA A 55 -1.31 23.15 20.61
C ALA A 55 -2.47 22.17 20.91
N ARG A 56 -2.63 21.78 22.18
CA ARG A 56 -3.71 20.84 22.58
C ARG A 56 -5.04 21.56 22.68
N SER A 57 -6.09 21.03 22.03
CA SER A 57 -7.47 21.42 22.34
C SER A 57 -7.83 20.95 23.75
N LYS A 58 -8.86 21.57 24.34
CA LYS A 58 -9.37 21.13 25.65
C LYS A 58 -9.87 19.68 25.57
N ALA A 59 -10.63 19.37 24.52
CA ALA A 59 -11.12 18.02 24.24
C ALA A 59 -9.97 16.99 24.11
N LEU A 60 -8.88 17.33 23.41
CA LEU A 60 -7.71 16.45 23.31
C LEU A 60 -7.05 16.21 24.67
N THR A 61 -6.97 17.25 25.50
CA THR A 61 -6.38 17.16 26.84
C THR A 61 -7.23 16.26 27.74
N ASP A 62 -8.55 16.43 27.72
CA ASP A 62 -9.50 15.68 28.52
C ASP A 62 -9.54 14.20 28.09
N ALA A 63 -9.58 13.93 26.79
CA ALA A 63 -9.51 12.57 26.25
C ALA A 63 -8.17 11.88 26.56
N GLY A 64 -7.05 12.59 26.47
CA GLY A 64 -5.73 12.07 26.83
C GLY A 64 -5.64 11.72 28.32
N GLN A 65 -6.20 12.57 29.17
CA GLN A 65 -6.29 12.36 30.61
C GLN A 65 -7.14 11.13 30.98
N GLN A 66 -8.27 10.93 30.29
CA GLN A 66 -9.11 9.74 30.43
C GLN A 66 -8.32 8.46 30.11
N VAL A 67 -7.58 8.41 28.99
CA VAL A 67 -6.75 7.25 28.63
C VAL A 67 -5.68 6.96 29.70
N ILE A 68 -5.05 7.99 30.26
CA ILE A 68 -4.05 7.84 31.31
C ILE A 68 -4.67 7.25 32.58
N LEU A 69 -5.82 7.78 33.02
CA LEU A 69 -6.54 7.28 34.20
C LEU A 69 -6.89 5.80 34.05
N PHE A 70 -7.55 5.41 32.96
CA PHE A 70 -7.97 4.02 32.78
C PHE A 70 -6.79 3.05 32.56
N LYS A 71 -5.67 3.50 31.97
CA LYS A 71 -4.42 2.71 31.96
C LYS A 71 -3.86 2.50 33.36
N ALA A 72 -3.89 3.52 34.20
CA ALA A 72 -3.44 3.41 35.58
C ALA A 72 -4.34 2.47 36.40
N LEU A 73 -5.65 2.54 36.21
CA LEU A 73 -6.62 1.61 36.80
C LEU A 73 -6.39 0.16 36.34
N LEU A 74 -6.15 -0.05 35.04
CA LEU A 74 -5.80 -1.36 34.49
C LEU A 74 -4.52 -1.93 35.11
N SER A 75 -3.51 -1.08 35.28
CA SER A 75 -2.25 -1.46 35.93
C SER A 75 -2.43 -1.82 37.40
N CYS A 76 -3.30 -1.11 38.14
CA CYS A 76 -3.67 -1.48 39.51
C CYS A 76 -4.40 -2.83 39.53
N LYS A 77 -5.33 -3.06 38.59
CA LYS A 77 -6.09 -4.33 38.53
C LYS A 77 -5.19 -5.52 38.19
N GLN A 78 -4.19 -5.31 37.33
CA GLN A 78 -3.17 -6.32 37.02
C GLN A 78 -2.35 -6.75 38.24
N ARG A 79 -2.10 -5.81 39.17
CA ARG A 79 -1.41 -6.08 40.44
C ARG A 79 -2.35 -6.54 41.56
N ASN A 80 -3.65 -6.62 41.28
CA ASN A 80 -4.69 -6.89 42.26
C ASN A 80 -4.76 -5.85 43.40
N ASP A 81 -4.41 -4.59 43.08
CA ASP A 81 -4.42 -3.45 44.01
C ASP A 81 -5.71 -2.61 43.83
N SER A 82 -6.14 -1.94 44.90
CA SER A 82 -7.13 -0.86 44.81
C SER A 82 -6.58 0.37 44.04
N PRO A 83 -7.45 1.26 43.51
CA PRO A 83 -7.00 2.45 42.80
C PRO A 83 -6.11 3.34 43.67
N SER A 84 -4.96 3.76 43.13
CA SER A 84 -4.04 4.60 43.88
C SER A 84 -4.65 5.98 44.22
N PRO A 85 -4.16 6.69 45.26
CA PRO A 85 -4.65 8.04 45.59
C PRO A 85 -4.57 9.03 44.42
N GLY A 86 -3.59 8.86 43.53
CA GLY A 86 -3.46 9.65 42.30
C GLY A 86 -4.54 9.33 41.27
N CYS A 87 -4.98 8.06 41.18
CA CYS A 87 -6.11 7.65 40.35
C CYS A 87 -7.42 8.24 40.90
N CYS A 88 -7.66 8.16 42.21
CA CYS A 88 -8.86 8.72 42.84
C CYS A 88 -8.96 10.24 42.62
N LYS A 89 -7.86 10.99 42.85
CA LYS A 89 -7.82 12.44 42.57
C LYS A 89 -8.08 12.77 41.10
N SER A 90 -7.52 11.98 40.18
CA SER A 90 -7.74 12.16 38.74
C SER A 90 -9.19 11.85 38.35
N ALA A 91 -9.78 10.79 38.91
CA ALA A 91 -11.17 10.40 38.68
C ALA A 91 -12.14 11.47 39.18
N THR A 92 -11.93 12.02 40.39
CA THR A 92 -12.72 13.14 40.92
C THR A 92 -12.63 14.37 40.02
N ARG A 93 -11.42 14.74 39.56
CA ARG A 93 -11.22 15.88 38.65
C ARG A 93 -11.95 15.68 37.31
N MET A 94 -11.99 14.45 36.81
CA MET A 94 -12.63 14.11 35.53
C MET A 94 -14.09 13.67 35.68
N GLN A 95 -14.65 13.72 36.89
CA GLN A 95 -16.00 13.26 37.22
C GLN A 95 -16.26 11.81 36.80
N VAL A 96 -15.26 10.94 36.94
CA VAL A 96 -15.39 9.50 36.69
C VAL A 96 -15.72 8.82 38.02
N ASP A 97 -16.86 8.14 38.06
CA ASP A 97 -17.22 7.28 39.19
C ASP A 97 -16.39 6.00 39.13
N LEU A 98 -15.72 5.66 40.25
CA LEU A 98 -14.91 4.46 40.40
C LEU A 98 -15.65 3.30 41.05
N GLY A 99 -16.94 3.43 41.37
CA GLY A 99 -17.74 2.37 42.00
C GLY A 99 -17.75 1.05 41.22
N PHE A 100 -17.58 1.10 39.90
CA PHE A 100 -17.50 -0.11 39.06
C PHE A 100 -16.18 -0.90 39.21
N TYR A 101 -15.14 -0.31 39.83
CA TYR A 101 -13.78 -0.84 39.77
C TYR A 101 -13.61 -2.20 40.45
N ASP A 102 -14.25 -2.38 41.60
CA ASP A 102 -14.12 -3.59 42.40
C ASP A 102 -14.78 -4.78 41.71
N GLU A 103 -15.94 -4.55 41.10
CA GLU A 103 -16.74 -5.55 40.36
C GLU A 103 -16.19 -5.86 38.95
N ALA A 104 -15.49 -4.92 38.32
CA ALA A 104 -14.99 -5.09 36.95
C ALA A 104 -13.80 -6.05 36.86
N SER A 105 -13.77 -6.91 35.84
CA SER A 105 -12.62 -7.76 35.55
C SER A 105 -11.47 -6.99 34.88
N TYR A 106 -10.26 -7.57 34.88
CA TYR A 106 -9.13 -7.02 34.10
C TYR A 106 -9.50 -6.82 32.62
N THR A 107 -10.25 -7.75 32.05
CA THR A 107 -10.77 -7.70 30.68
C THR A 107 -11.74 -6.54 30.45
N ASP A 108 -12.61 -6.24 31.40
CA ASP A 108 -13.56 -5.12 31.31
C ASP A 108 -12.84 -3.78 31.31
N ILE A 109 -11.88 -3.59 32.23
CA ILE A 109 -11.09 -2.36 32.27
C ILE A 109 -10.22 -2.23 31.00
N ARG A 110 -9.70 -3.34 30.48
CA ARG A 110 -8.96 -3.35 29.20
C ARG A 110 -9.84 -2.94 28.02
N ARG A 111 -11.11 -3.36 27.99
CA ARG A 111 -12.10 -2.92 26.99
C ARG A 111 -12.33 -1.41 27.10
N ILE A 112 -12.54 -0.88 28.30
CA ILE A 112 -12.72 0.56 28.52
C ILE A 112 -11.47 1.35 28.05
N VAL A 113 -10.27 0.85 28.33
CA VAL A 113 -9.02 1.47 27.81
C VAL A 113 -9.02 1.50 26.28
N ALA A 114 -9.50 0.45 25.61
CA ALA A 114 -9.59 0.43 24.15
C ALA A 114 -10.62 1.45 23.63
N GLU A 115 -11.78 1.57 24.28
CA GLU A 115 -12.80 2.58 23.94
C GLU A 115 -12.27 4.01 24.12
N LYS A 116 -11.62 4.31 25.26
CA LYS A 116 -11.03 5.64 25.49
C LYS A 116 -9.90 5.94 24.50
N ARG A 117 -9.12 4.93 24.08
CA ARG A 117 -8.12 5.09 23.00
C ARG A 117 -8.78 5.38 21.66
N ALA A 118 -9.90 4.73 21.33
CA ALA A 118 -10.64 5.00 20.10
C ALA A 118 -11.21 6.42 20.10
N ALA A 119 -11.82 6.86 21.20
CA ALA A 119 -12.32 8.23 21.36
C ALA A 119 -11.19 9.27 21.26
N LEU A 120 -10.04 9.04 21.92
CA LEU A 120 -8.85 9.88 21.78
C LEU A 120 -8.38 9.96 20.33
N TRP A 121 -8.41 8.83 19.61
CA TRP A 121 -7.98 8.78 18.22
C TRP A 121 -8.91 9.57 17.28
N GLU A 122 -10.23 9.53 17.50
CA GLU A 122 -11.17 10.37 16.74
C GLU A 122 -10.93 11.86 16.98
N ILE A 123 -10.77 12.27 18.26
CA ILE A 123 -10.48 13.67 18.60
C ILE A 123 -9.14 14.13 18.00
N GLN A 124 -8.12 13.26 18.00
CA GLN A 124 -6.83 13.56 17.40
C GLN A 124 -6.90 13.91 15.92
N LYS A 125 -7.91 13.44 15.17
CA LYS A 125 -8.07 13.76 13.75
C LYS A 125 -8.41 15.24 13.51
N ASN A 126 -9.18 15.85 14.42
CA ASN A 126 -9.78 17.18 14.23
C ASN A 126 -9.35 18.22 15.28
N HIS A 127 -8.59 17.83 16.32
CA HIS A 127 -8.24 18.72 17.44
C HIS A 127 -7.52 20.02 17.04
N GLU A 128 -6.88 20.04 15.87
CA GLU A 128 -6.18 21.21 15.33
C GLU A 128 -7.18 22.29 14.91
N GLU A 129 -8.23 21.90 14.18
CA GLU A 129 -9.33 22.77 13.77
C GLU A 129 -10.15 23.23 14.99
N GLU A 130 -10.43 22.31 15.92
CA GLU A 130 -11.08 22.63 17.18
C GLU A 130 -10.29 23.66 18.01
N ARG A 131 -8.95 23.61 17.96
CA ARG A 131 -8.12 24.57 18.68
C ARG A 131 -8.20 25.96 18.08
N VAL A 132 -8.18 26.08 16.76
CA VAL A 132 -8.35 27.36 16.06
C VAL A 132 -9.73 27.94 16.37
N SER A 133 -10.78 27.13 16.24
CA SER A 133 -12.16 27.53 16.56
C SER A 133 -12.37 27.91 18.04
N TRP A 134 -11.71 27.21 18.97
CA TRP A 134 -11.74 27.57 20.39
C TRP A 134 -11.03 28.90 20.70
N ILE A 135 -9.93 29.21 19.99
CA ILE A 135 -9.27 30.52 20.11
C ILE A 135 -10.21 31.62 19.60
N GLU A 136 -11.00 31.34 18.55
CA GLU A 136 -12.03 32.25 18.02
C GLU A 136 -13.18 32.47 19.01
N SER A 137 -13.68 31.40 19.65
CA SER A 137 -14.77 31.50 20.63
C SER A 137 -14.34 32.31 21.85
N ILE A 138 -13.13 32.09 22.38
CA ILE A 138 -12.59 32.89 23.50
C ILE A 138 -12.48 34.37 23.13
N ALA A 139 -12.21 34.66 21.86
CA ALA A 139 -12.14 36.04 21.39
C ALA A 139 -13.52 36.70 21.35
N GLN A 140 -14.55 35.95 20.94
CA GLN A 140 -15.96 36.38 21.00
C GLN A 140 -16.45 36.58 22.45
N ASP A 141 -16.08 35.67 23.35
CA ASP A 141 -16.44 35.78 24.77
C ASP A 141 -15.74 36.97 25.45
N ARG A 142 -14.46 37.23 25.11
CA ARG A 142 -13.71 38.36 25.65
C ARG A 142 -14.16 39.71 25.11
N THR A 143 -14.60 39.78 23.86
CA THR A 143 -15.22 40.99 23.30
C THR A 143 -16.54 41.32 23.97
N GLN A 144 -17.33 40.31 24.32
CA GLN A 144 -18.56 40.50 25.09
C GLN A 144 -18.30 40.86 26.56
N ALA A 145 -17.24 40.31 27.16
CA ALA A 145 -16.97 40.46 28.60
C ALA A 145 -16.10 41.68 28.98
N ALA A 146 -15.25 42.20 28.09
CA ALA A 146 -14.38 43.34 28.39
C ALA A 146 -14.00 44.14 27.14
N GLY A 147 -14.18 45.45 27.17
CA GLY A 147 -13.76 46.38 26.11
C GLY A 147 -12.23 46.55 25.98
N ASP A 148 -11.47 45.45 25.93
CA ASP A 148 -10.00 45.42 25.80
C ASP A 148 -9.58 45.87 24.39
N LYS A 149 -9.11 47.10 24.22
CA LYS A 149 -8.80 47.72 22.91
C LYS A 149 -7.62 47.10 22.12
N GLY A 150 -7.06 45.96 22.54
CA GLY A 150 -5.95 45.28 21.85
C GLY A 150 -6.16 43.78 21.57
N TRP A 151 -7.40 43.30 21.70
CA TRP A 151 -7.71 41.87 21.62
C TRP A 151 -7.50 41.29 20.20
N GLU A 152 -7.84 42.01 19.13
CA GLU A 152 -7.70 41.55 17.74
C GLU A 152 -6.24 41.27 17.36
N ALA A 153 -5.32 42.16 17.72
CA ALA A 153 -3.90 41.98 17.45
C ALA A 153 -3.30 40.80 18.24
N LYS A 154 -3.68 40.63 19.52
CA LYS A 154 -3.28 39.47 20.32
C LYS A 154 -3.86 38.17 19.75
N MET A 155 -5.10 38.20 19.26
CA MET A 155 -5.80 37.08 18.65
C MET A 155 -5.15 36.67 17.33
N ASN A 156 -4.93 37.62 16.41
CA ASN A 156 -4.24 37.37 15.13
C ASN A 156 -2.85 36.79 15.39
N ARG A 157 -2.14 37.29 16.40
CA ARG A 157 -0.85 36.72 16.82
C ARG A 157 -0.99 35.29 17.35
N MET A 158 -2.04 34.97 18.11
CA MET A 158 -2.29 33.61 18.61
C MET A 158 -2.74 32.63 17.51
N LYS A 159 -3.56 33.08 16.55
CA LYS A 159 -3.91 32.32 15.36
C LYS A 159 -2.66 32.04 14.53
N GLN A 160 -1.89 33.07 14.21
CA GLN A 160 -0.65 32.95 13.47
C GLN A 160 0.35 32.04 14.17
N THR A 161 0.53 32.16 15.49
CA THR A 161 1.36 31.24 16.29
C THR A 161 0.85 29.79 16.23
N THR A 162 -0.47 29.59 16.16
CA THR A 162 -1.07 28.25 16.05
C THR A 162 -0.86 27.68 14.65
N GLU A 163 -1.09 28.47 13.61
CA GLU A 163 -0.84 28.13 12.21
C GLU A 163 0.64 27.82 11.97
N ASP A 164 1.57 28.63 12.50
CA ASP A 164 3.02 28.42 12.45
C ASP A 164 3.40 27.09 13.11
N ARG A 165 2.80 26.74 14.25
CA ARG A 165 3.06 25.45 14.93
C ARG A 165 2.49 24.27 14.16
N LEU A 166 1.34 24.44 13.51
CA LEU A 166 0.76 23.41 12.64
C LEU A 166 1.66 23.18 11.42
N LEU A 167 2.14 24.26 10.82
CA LEU A 167 3.12 24.23 9.74
C LEU A 167 4.40 23.52 10.19
N ASP A 168 4.98 23.90 11.33
CA ASP A 168 6.18 23.29 11.90
C ASP A 168 5.99 21.79 12.17
N ARG A 169 4.81 21.37 12.63
CA ARG A 169 4.52 19.95 12.86
C ARG A 169 4.38 19.18 11.54
N ARG A 170 3.71 19.75 10.53
CA ARG A 170 3.63 19.15 9.19
C ARG A 170 5.02 19.05 8.57
N LEU A 171 5.84 20.09 8.67
CA LEU A 171 7.24 20.10 8.25
C LEU A 171 8.06 19.08 9.03
N THR A 172 7.87 18.95 10.35
CA THR A 172 8.57 17.95 11.16
C THR A 172 8.19 16.52 10.73
N SER A 173 6.90 16.25 10.52
CA SER A 173 6.43 14.96 10.00
C SER A 173 6.98 14.68 8.61
N ALA A 174 7.04 15.70 7.74
CA ALA A 174 7.59 15.60 6.40
C ALA A 174 9.10 15.34 6.39
N ILE A 175 9.85 15.96 7.33
CA ILE A 175 11.32 15.88 7.41
C ILE A 175 11.79 14.63 8.16
N LYS A 176 11.11 14.26 9.26
CA LYS A 176 11.52 13.15 10.14
C LYS A 176 10.78 11.84 9.88
N GLY A 177 9.67 11.89 9.13
CA GLY A 177 8.81 10.74 8.85
C GLY A 177 7.88 10.37 10.01
N ASN A 178 6.82 9.62 9.70
CA ASN A 178 5.97 8.97 10.71
C ASN A 178 6.53 7.58 11.07
N HIS A 179 6.68 7.31 12.38
CA HIS A 179 7.14 6.02 12.89
C HIS A 179 5.96 5.02 12.94
N SER A 180 6.01 3.98 12.10
CA SER A 180 5.11 2.81 12.20
C SER A 180 5.75 1.70 13.05
N ARG A 181 4.97 0.67 13.41
CA ARG A 181 5.06 -0.07 14.68
C ARG A 181 5.64 -1.49 14.59
N LEU A 182 6.23 -1.91 13.47
CA LEU A 182 6.81 -3.24 13.38
C LEU A 182 8.16 -3.28 14.10
N THR A 183 8.12 -3.66 15.37
CA THR A 183 9.28 -3.77 16.26
C THR A 183 9.65 -5.22 16.55
N ALA A 184 8.78 -6.16 16.17
CA ALA A 184 8.99 -7.59 16.31
C ALA A 184 8.25 -8.35 15.22
N ILE A 185 8.75 -9.54 14.87
CA ILE A 185 8.08 -10.53 14.04
C ILE A 185 8.15 -11.91 14.68
N GLN A 186 7.28 -12.81 14.28
CA GLN A 186 7.30 -14.22 14.67
C GLN A 186 7.68 -15.11 13.49
N VAL A 187 8.67 -15.97 13.69
CA VAL A 187 9.10 -16.97 12.71
C VAL A 187 8.92 -18.38 13.25
N PRO A 188 8.62 -19.37 12.38
CA PRO A 188 8.55 -20.76 12.79
C PRO A 188 9.95 -21.27 13.16
N THR A 189 10.00 -22.25 14.06
CA THR A 189 11.23 -22.90 14.55
C THR A 189 11.48 -24.26 13.89
N HIS A 190 10.49 -24.76 13.15
CA HIS A 190 10.50 -26.06 12.50
C HIS A 190 10.19 -25.89 11.01
N ASP A 191 10.62 -26.86 10.22
CA ASP A 191 10.54 -26.77 8.76
C ASP A 191 9.22 -27.28 8.20
N TRP A 192 8.65 -28.34 8.79
CA TRP A 192 7.49 -29.05 8.22
C TRP A 192 6.30 -29.10 9.17
N PHE A 193 5.11 -28.91 8.59
CA PHE A 193 3.84 -28.91 9.28
C PHE A 193 2.76 -29.61 8.46
N TYR A 194 1.78 -30.23 9.11
CA TYR A 194 0.64 -30.88 8.45
C TYR A 194 -0.67 -30.31 9.00
N SER A 195 -1.64 -30.04 8.14
CA SER A 195 -3.01 -29.70 8.55
C SER A 195 -3.96 -30.83 8.21
N ALA A 196 -4.64 -31.37 9.23
CA ALA A 196 -5.66 -32.38 9.05
C ALA A 196 -6.91 -31.81 8.34
N ARG A 197 -7.21 -30.52 8.58
CA ARG A 197 -8.39 -29.87 7.99
C ARG A 197 -8.27 -29.62 6.50
N SER A 198 -7.15 -29.06 6.04
CA SER A 198 -6.92 -28.90 4.60
C SER A 198 -6.43 -30.18 3.94
N ASN A 199 -5.93 -31.13 4.75
CA ASN A 199 -5.28 -32.36 4.30
C ASN A 199 -4.06 -32.06 3.42
N GLU A 200 -3.26 -31.08 3.84
CA GLU A 200 -2.10 -30.57 3.11
C GLU A 200 -0.86 -30.52 4.00
N LEU A 201 0.30 -30.67 3.36
CA LEU A 201 1.60 -30.59 3.99
C LEU A 201 2.23 -29.24 3.69
N PHE A 202 2.90 -28.64 4.66
CA PHE A 202 3.50 -27.32 4.58
C PHE A 202 4.99 -27.38 4.90
N ARG A 203 5.80 -26.72 4.09
CA ARG A 203 7.24 -26.51 4.34
C ARG A 203 7.53 -25.02 4.45
N VAL A 204 8.32 -24.63 5.44
CA VAL A 204 8.84 -23.27 5.54
C VAL A 204 10.07 -23.11 4.66
N THR A 205 10.01 -22.16 3.74
CA THR A 205 11.15 -21.79 2.88
C THR A 205 11.24 -20.27 2.88
N GLU A 206 12.35 -19.72 3.38
CA GLU A 206 12.61 -18.27 3.42
C GLU A 206 11.45 -17.44 4.03
N GLY A 207 10.70 -17.97 5.01
CA GLY A 207 9.62 -17.26 5.68
C GLY A 207 8.26 -17.28 4.96
N VAL A 208 8.12 -17.99 3.84
CA VAL A 208 6.83 -18.39 3.26
C VAL A 208 6.54 -19.87 3.55
N PHE A 209 5.28 -20.29 3.40
CA PHE A 209 4.87 -21.69 3.52
C PHE A 209 4.51 -22.26 2.15
N GLU A 210 5.31 -23.22 1.70
CA GLU A 210 5.08 -24.03 0.51
C GLU A 210 4.12 -25.16 0.88
N CYS A 211 2.95 -25.18 0.24
CA CYS A 211 1.86 -26.09 0.52
C CYS A 211 1.77 -27.18 -0.55
N TYR A 212 1.93 -28.42 -0.13
CA TYR A 212 1.94 -29.62 -0.95
C TYR A 212 0.60 -30.36 -0.81
N PRO A 213 -0.14 -30.56 -1.92
CA PRO A 213 -1.41 -31.27 -1.89
C PRO A 213 -1.21 -32.77 -1.69
N ARG A 214 -2.16 -33.41 -1.01
CA ARG A 214 -2.14 -34.87 -0.78
C ARG A 214 -2.62 -35.64 -2.01
N LYS A 215 -1.96 -36.76 -2.27
CA LYS A 215 -2.30 -37.75 -3.28
C LYS A 215 -3.35 -38.75 -2.76
N LYS A 216 -3.91 -39.53 -3.68
CA LYS A 216 -4.86 -40.60 -3.37
C LYS A 216 -4.24 -41.76 -2.57
N ASP A 217 -2.94 -42.01 -2.75
CA ASP A 217 -2.20 -43.06 -2.04
C ASP A 217 -1.81 -42.67 -0.60
N GLY A 218 -2.10 -41.43 -0.19
CA GLY A 218 -1.79 -40.90 1.14
C GLY A 218 -0.49 -40.09 1.21
N SER A 219 0.39 -40.18 0.21
CA SER A 219 1.60 -39.34 0.06
C SER A 219 1.25 -37.92 -0.41
N PHE A 220 2.23 -37.05 -0.56
CA PHE A 220 2.07 -35.67 -1.01
C PHE A 220 2.81 -35.44 -2.33
N PHE A 221 2.23 -34.61 -3.19
CA PHE A 221 2.88 -34.23 -4.44
C PHE A 221 4.15 -33.39 -4.19
N PRO A 222 5.13 -33.40 -5.11
CA PRO A 222 6.32 -32.56 -5.02
C PRO A 222 6.07 -31.10 -5.44
N HIS A 223 4.98 -30.82 -6.18
CA HIS A 223 4.60 -29.46 -6.56
C HIS A 223 3.89 -28.77 -5.40
N HIS A 224 4.10 -27.47 -5.27
CA HIS A 224 3.52 -26.68 -4.19
C HIS A 224 2.97 -25.34 -4.66
N THR A 225 2.16 -24.74 -3.81
CA THR A 225 1.73 -23.34 -3.92
C THR A 225 1.97 -22.63 -2.60
N LEU A 226 2.10 -21.31 -2.61
CA LEU A 226 2.23 -20.57 -1.35
C LEU A 226 0.87 -20.38 -0.67
N LYS A 227 0.78 -20.77 0.60
CA LYS A 227 -0.41 -20.58 1.42
C LYS A 227 -0.08 -20.03 2.80
N VAL A 228 -1.10 -19.55 3.51
CA VAL A 228 -1.00 -19.24 4.94
C VAL A 228 -1.07 -20.54 5.71
N LEU A 229 -0.21 -20.69 6.73
CA LEU A 229 -0.24 -21.86 7.59
C LEU A 229 -1.58 -21.93 8.34
N GLU A 230 -2.21 -23.11 8.31
CA GLU A 230 -3.49 -23.32 8.95
C GLU A 230 -3.35 -23.32 10.49
N PRO A 231 -4.33 -22.77 11.24
CA PRO A 231 -4.32 -22.79 12.70
C PRO A 231 -4.23 -24.17 13.36
N ASP A 232 -4.70 -25.23 12.69
CA ASP A 232 -4.65 -26.62 13.16
C ASP A 232 -3.36 -27.35 12.77
N ALA A 233 -2.40 -26.65 12.17
CA ALA A 233 -1.18 -27.29 11.68
C ALA A 233 -0.32 -27.83 12.83
N VAL A 234 0.12 -29.08 12.67
CA VAL A 234 0.96 -29.83 13.62
C VAL A 234 2.36 -30.02 13.04
N MET A 235 3.39 -29.93 13.87
CA MET A 235 4.77 -30.24 13.47
C MET A 235 4.93 -31.72 13.09
N VAL A 236 5.61 -31.97 11.97
CA VAL A 236 5.84 -33.33 11.44
C VAL A 236 7.26 -33.47 10.92
N LYS A 237 7.78 -34.71 10.90
CA LYS A 237 8.93 -35.09 10.08
C LYS A 237 8.44 -35.67 8.76
N VAL A 238 9.16 -35.32 7.71
CA VAL A 238 8.81 -35.66 6.33
C VAL A 238 10.03 -36.26 5.65
N GLU A 239 9.80 -37.35 4.93
CA GLU A 239 10.79 -38.02 4.11
C GLU A 239 10.27 -38.12 2.68
N PRO A 240 11.17 -38.13 1.67
CA PRO A 240 10.77 -38.46 0.31
C PRO A 240 10.23 -39.90 0.26
N VAL A 241 9.24 -40.14 -0.59
CA VAL A 241 8.65 -41.48 -0.78
C VAL A 241 9.71 -42.47 -1.28
N ASP A 242 10.55 -42.02 -2.20
CA ASP A 242 11.75 -42.71 -2.66
C ASP A 242 12.98 -41.80 -2.40
N PRO A 243 13.93 -42.22 -1.53
CA PRO A 243 15.17 -41.47 -1.29
C PRO A 243 16.00 -41.20 -2.55
N ASP A 244 15.95 -42.09 -3.55
CA ASP A 244 16.69 -41.96 -4.80
C ASP A 244 15.92 -41.09 -5.82
N GLN A 245 14.62 -40.85 -5.60
CA GLN A 245 13.76 -40.01 -6.44
C GLN A 245 12.85 -39.07 -5.62
N PRO A 246 13.38 -37.95 -5.08
CA PRO A 246 12.61 -36.97 -4.32
C PRO A 246 11.44 -36.34 -5.11
N SER A 247 11.49 -36.41 -6.44
CA SER A 247 10.41 -35.98 -7.33
C SER A 247 9.16 -36.87 -7.26
N GLU A 248 9.25 -38.06 -6.68
CA GLU A 248 8.07 -38.91 -6.50
C GLU A 248 7.14 -38.39 -5.41
N GLY A 249 7.58 -37.49 -4.53
CA GLY A 249 6.75 -36.85 -3.52
C GLY A 249 7.20 -37.14 -2.10
N TYR A 250 6.35 -36.78 -1.14
CA TYR A 250 6.70 -36.77 0.29
C TYR A 250 5.74 -37.63 1.12
N ALA A 251 6.23 -38.18 2.23
CA ALA A 251 5.43 -38.89 3.22
C ALA A 251 5.77 -38.40 4.63
N ILE A 252 4.77 -38.38 5.53
CA ILE A 252 4.97 -38.06 6.94
C ILE A 252 5.55 -39.30 7.63
N SER A 253 6.74 -39.18 8.21
CA SER A 253 7.39 -40.27 8.94
C SER A 253 7.05 -40.26 10.43
N GLU A 254 6.88 -39.08 11.03
CA GLU A 254 6.59 -38.93 12.46
C GLU A 254 5.80 -37.64 12.73
N GLU A 255 4.80 -37.69 13.61
CA GLU A 255 4.19 -36.49 14.20
C GLU A 255 4.97 -36.07 15.45
N LEU A 256 5.37 -34.80 15.52
CA LEU A 256 6.17 -34.28 16.62
C LEU A 256 5.29 -33.75 17.76
N PRO A 257 5.79 -33.74 19.01
CA PRO A 257 5.08 -33.15 20.15
C PRO A 257 4.68 -31.69 19.86
N GLN A 258 3.42 -31.33 20.13
CA GLN A 258 2.94 -29.97 19.90
C GLN A 258 3.45 -29.00 20.97
N GLU A 259 4.56 -28.34 20.67
CA GLU A 259 5.10 -27.22 21.43
C GLU A 259 4.85 -25.88 20.72
N ASN A 260 5.05 -24.76 21.42
CA ASN A 260 5.00 -23.46 20.76
C ASN A 260 6.16 -23.32 19.78
N PHE A 261 5.86 -23.48 18.49
CA PHE A 261 6.86 -23.44 17.42
C PHE A 261 7.13 -22.04 16.86
N TRP A 262 6.61 -20.97 17.48
CA TRP A 262 6.87 -19.58 17.09
C TRP A 262 7.98 -18.96 17.95
N ARG A 263 9.01 -18.43 17.29
CA ARG A 263 10.07 -17.63 17.90
C ARG A 263 9.83 -16.15 17.64
N ASP A 264 9.85 -15.36 18.70
CA ASP A 264 9.84 -13.89 18.61
C ASP A 264 11.23 -13.39 18.19
N VAL A 265 11.25 -12.52 17.18
CA VAL A 265 12.45 -11.85 16.67
C VAL A 265 12.27 -10.35 16.88
N THR A 266 13.16 -9.76 17.66
CA THR A 266 13.16 -8.32 17.99
C THR A 266 14.43 -7.61 17.54
N ASP A 267 15.44 -8.35 17.07
CA ASP A 267 16.68 -7.75 16.56
C ASP A 267 16.42 -7.04 15.23
N PRO A 268 16.77 -5.75 15.09
CA PRO A 268 16.52 -4.97 13.88
C PRO A 268 17.08 -5.61 12.60
N GLN A 269 18.33 -6.06 12.64
CA GLN A 269 19.04 -6.58 11.48
C GLN A 269 18.44 -7.92 11.06
N GLU A 270 18.17 -8.79 12.04
CA GLU A 270 17.54 -10.09 11.79
C GLU A 270 16.13 -9.92 11.19
N ILE A 271 15.33 -8.97 11.69
CA ILE A 271 14.01 -8.65 11.12
C ILE A 271 14.15 -8.22 9.66
N GLU A 272 15.04 -7.27 9.38
CA GLU A 272 15.27 -6.77 8.02
C GLU A 272 15.69 -7.90 7.07
N ASP A 273 16.62 -8.76 7.49
CA ASP A 273 17.11 -9.89 6.68
C ASP A 273 16.03 -10.94 6.41
N LEU A 274 15.24 -11.30 7.44
CA LEU A 274 14.14 -12.24 7.32
C LEU A 274 13.04 -11.70 6.39
N LEU A 275 12.69 -10.41 6.53
CA LEU A 275 11.66 -9.78 5.70
C LEU A 275 12.11 -9.66 4.24
N ARG A 276 13.36 -9.29 3.97
CA ARG A 276 13.88 -9.21 2.59
C ARG A 276 13.85 -10.57 1.89
N ARG A 277 14.33 -11.61 2.55
CA ARG A 277 14.30 -12.99 2.00
C ARG A 277 12.87 -13.46 1.76
N ARG A 278 11.98 -13.23 2.73
CA ARG A 278 10.56 -13.56 2.62
C ARG A 278 9.86 -12.82 1.51
N ASN A 279 10.08 -11.52 1.38
CA ASN A 279 9.44 -10.71 0.35
C ASN A 279 9.94 -11.10 -1.04
N LYS A 280 11.26 -11.30 -1.21
CA LYS A 280 11.83 -11.78 -2.47
C LYS A 280 11.25 -13.13 -2.87
N ARG A 281 11.24 -14.12 -1.96
CA ARG A 281 10.66 -15.45 -2.23
C ARG A 281 9.16 -15.41 -2.54
N HIS A 282 8.42 -14.54 -1.84
CA HIS A 282 6.98 -14.34 -2.05
C HIS A 282 6.67 -13.74 -3.43
N LEU A 283 7.45 -12.75 -3.88
CA LEU A 283 7.28 -12.14 -5.21
C LEU A 283 7.78 -13.04 -6.35
N GLN A 284 8.69 -13.98 -6.06
CA GLN A 284 9.13 -15.00 -7.02
C GLN A 284 8.12 -16.12 -7.27
N GLN A 285 6.94 -16.05 -6.64
CA GLN A 285 5.98 -17.17 -6.60
C GLN A 285 5.32 -17.52 -7.94
N VAL A 286 5.35 -16.61 -8.92
CA VAL A 286 4.75 -16.90 -10.24
C VAL A 286 5.73 -17.71 -11.07
N ASP A 287 6.99 -17.32 -11.03
CA ASP A 287 8.06 -17.93 -11.80
C ASP A 287 8.50 -19.29 -11.23
N ARG A 288 8.68 -19.38 -9.90
CA ARG A 288 9.12 -20.62 -9.24
C ARG A 288 8.08 -21.74 -9.31
N GLU A 289 6.80 -21.41 -9.17
CA GLU A 289 5.69 -22.37 -9.18
C GLU A 289 5.12 -22.60 -10.58
N GLY A 290 5.63 -21.92 -11.62
CA GLY A 290 5.24 -22.12 -13.02
C GLY A 290 3.80 -21.72 -13.33
N GLY A 291 3.39 -20.52 -12.91
CA GLY A 291 2.03 -20.02 -13.12
C GLY A 291 1.64 -19.89 -14.62
N PRO A 292 0.34 -19.76 -14.96
CA PRO A 292 -0.10 -19.73 -16.35
C PRO A 292 0.64 -18.73 -17.25
N GLY A 293 0.95 -17.54 -16.71
CA GLY A 293 1.70 -16.50 -17.43
C GLY A 293 3.17 -16.83 -17.74
N THR A 294 3.72 -17.93 -17.22
CA THR A 294 5.07 -18.42 -17.56
C THR A 294 5.05 -19.53 -18.62
N GLN A 295 3.86 -19.98 -19.01
CA GLN A 295 3.66 -21.06 -19.96
C GLN A 295 3.13 -20.51 -21.29
N ALA A 296 3.37 -21.24 -22.37
CA ALA A 296 2.85 -20.87 -23.69
C ALA A 296 1.31 -20.76 -23.66
N PRO A 297 0.71 -19.75 -24.33
CA PRO A 297 1.37 -18.83 -25.26
C PRO A 297 1.80 -17.48 -24.66
N PHE A 298 1.67 -17.25 -23.36
CA PHE A 298 1.89 -15.93 -22.76
C PHE A 298 3.29 -15.31 -22.96
N PRO A 299 4.40 -16.08 -22.95
CA PRO A 299 5.72 -15.51 -23.19
C PRO A 299 5.83 -14.69 -24.49
N SER A 300 5.19 -15.11 -25.59
CA SER A 300 5.23 -14.34 -26.85
C SER A 300 4.39 -13.07 -26.78
N LEU A 301 3.25 -13.10 -26.06
CA LEU A 301 2.46 -11.90 -25.79
C LEU A 301 3.20 -10.90 -24.88
N PHE A 302 4.07 -11.40 -23.99
CA PHE A 302 4.78 -10.57 -23.01
C PHE A 302 6.10 -9.98 -23.51
N GLU A 303 6.53 -10.31 -24.73
CA GLU A 303 7.68 -9.66 -25.37
C GLU A 303 7.50 -8.13 -25.43
N ASP A 304 8.61 -7.38 -25.29
CA ASP A 304 8.61 -5.92 -25.22
C ASP A 304 7.55 -5.37 -24.23
N TYR A 305 7.44 -6.03 -23.08
CA TYR A 305 6.51 -5.69 -22.00
C TYR A 305 5.03 -5.66 -22.42
N GLY A 306 4.66 -6.43 -23.45
CA GLY A 306 3.31 -6.44 -24.02
C GLY A 306 3.08 -5.36 -25.09
N ALA A 307 4.10 -4.64 -25.54
CA ALA A 307 3.98 -3.55 -26.53
C ALA A 307 4.35 -3.98 -27.97
N ASN A 308 4.33 -5.28 -28.26
CA ASN A 308 4.74 -5.88 -29.53
C ASN A 308 3.60 -5.95 -30.58
N PRO A 309 3.92 -6.27 -31.86
CA PRO A 309 2.91 -6.35 -32.93
C PRO A 309 1.85 -7.45 -32.76
N LEU A 310 2.17 -8.56 -32.08
CA LEU A 310 1.19 -9.62 -31.82
C LEU A 310 0.07 -9.12 -30.90
N VAL A 311 0.43 -8.30 -29.92
CA VAL A 311 -0.54 -7.64 -29.04
C VAL A 311 -1.39 -6.63 -29.82
N ASP A 312 -0.81 -5.88 -30.76
CA ASP A 312 -1.59 -4.98 -31.61
C ASP A 312 -2.65 -5.73 -32.41
N GLU A 313 -2.27 -6.85 -33.05
CA GLU A 313 -3.20 -7.70 -33.79
C GLU A 313 -4.29 -8.30 -32.88
N LEU A 314 -3.92 -8.76 -31.68
CA LEU A 314 -4.87 -9.25 -30.69
C LEU A 314 -5.87 -8.17 -30.29
N LEU A 315 -5.39 -6.96 -29.99
CA LEU A 315 -6.23 -5.84 -29.59
C LEU A 315 -7.13 -5.36 -30.74
N ASP A 316 -6.69 -5.45 -31.99
CA ASP A 316 -7.48 -5.00 -33.14
C ASP A 316 -8.52 -6.05 -33.60
N THR A 317 -8.17 -7.34 -33.50
CA THR A 317 -9.00 -8.43 -34.06
C THR A 317 -9.77 -9.23 -33.02
N GLY A 318 -9.33 -9.22 -31.75
CA GLY A 318 -9.81 -10.12 -30.70
C GLY A 318 -9.43 -11.59 -30.93
N ARG A 319 -8.40 -11.85 -31.75
CA ARG A 319 -7.94 -13.19 -32.12
C ARG A 319 -6.45 -13.30 -31.88
N PHE A 320 -6.03 -14.50 -31.49
CA PHE A 320 -4.62 -14.81 -31.29
C PHE A 320 -4.29 -16.12 -31.98
N ASP A 321 -3.57 -16.00 -33.10
CA ASP A 321 -3.14 -17.15 -33.89
C ASP A 321 -1.89 -17.78 -33.27
N THR A 322 -2.04 -18.99 -32.75
CA THR A 322 -0.96 -19.70 -32.07
C THR A 322 -0.99 -21.19 -32.38
N PRO A 323 0.18 -21.85 -32.45
CA PRO A 323 0.23 -23.31 -32.60
C PRO A 323 -0.18 -24.05 -31.31
N HIS A 324 -0.37 -23.34 -30.20
CA HIS A 324 -0.75 -23.92 -28.92
C HIS A 324 -2.27 -24.06 -28.80
N GLU A 325 -2.73 -25.11 -28.11
CA GLU A 325 -4.15 -25.29 -27.84
C GLU A 325 -4.65 -24.22 -26.85
N ILE A 326 -5.67 -23.46 -27.26
CA ILE A 326 -6.30 -22.43 -26.41
C ILE A 326 -7.58 -23.01 -25.82
N GLY A 327 -7.65 -23.08 -24.49
CA GLY A 327 -8.88 -23.46 -23.78
C GLY A 327 -10.00 -22.43 -23.96
N PRO A 328 -11.28 -22.82 -23.79
CA PRO A 328 -12.44 -21.97 -24.09
C PRO A 328 -12.44 -20.65 -23.30
N VAL A 329 -12.04 -20.68 -22.02
CA VAL A 329 -11.97 -19.49 -21.16
C VAL A 329 -10.98 -18.46 -21.70
N LEU A 330 -9.80 -18.91 -22.13
CA LEU A 330 -8.77 -18.02 -22.68
C LEU A 330 -9.17 -17.49 -24.06
N ALA A 331 -9.86 -18.30 -24.87
CA ALA A 331 -10.41 -17.87 -26.14
C ALA A 331 -11.49 -16.78 -25.97
N ASP A 332 -12.31 -16.86 -24.93
CA ASP A 332 -13.28 -15.82 -24.61
C ASP A 332 -12.60 -14.54 -24.10
N TRP A 333 -11.57 -14.68 -23.27
CA TRP A 333 -10.76 -13.53 -22.84
C TRP A 333 -10.11 -12.78 -24.03
N PHE A 334 -9.55 -13.50 -25.02
CA PHE A 334 -9.02 -12.88 -26.24
C PHE A 334 -10.08 -12.11 -27.04
N LYS A 335 -11.35 -12.54 -27.03
CA LYS A 335 -12.43 -11.77 -27.67
C LYS A 335 -12.74 -10.50 -26.89
N CYS A 336 -12.76 -10.59 -25.55
CA CYS A 336 -13.05 -9.47 -24.66
C CYS A 336 -11.97 -8.39 -24.66
N ILE A 337 -10.71 -8.75 -24.94
CA ILE A 337 -9.60 -7.78 -24.95
C ILE A 337 -9.54 -6.91 -26.20
N LYS A 338 -10.34 -7.24 -27.21
CA LYS A 338 -10.45 -6.43 -28.43
C LYS A 338 -10.83 -4.99 -28.05
N ARG A 339 -10.17 -4.03 -28.71
CA ARG A 339 -10.43 -2.59 -28.57
C ARG A 339 -11.75 -2.26 -29.26
N GLU A 340 -12.76 -1.89 -28.49
CA GLU A 340 -14.05 -1.38 -28.98
C GLU A 340 -14.29 0.03 -28.46
N ASN A 341 -13.32 0.90 -28.73
CA ASN A 341 -13.26 2.21 -28.11
C ASN A 341 -14.36 3.16 -28.62
N HIS A 342 -14.98 3.88 -27.71
CA HIS A 342 -15.97 4.91 -28.00
C HIS A 342 -15.35 6.03 -28.86
N PRO A 343 -16.09 6.64 -29.81
CA PRO A 343 -15.55 7.70 -30.67
C PRO A 343 -14.93 8.91 -29.94
N ASP A 344 -15.38 9.17 -28.71
CA ASP A 344 -14.89 10.26 -27.87
C ASP A 344 -13.71 9.87 -26.95
N SER A 345 -13.31 8.60 -26.92
CA SER A 345 -12.18 8.13 -26.13
C SER A 345 -10.87 8.69 -26.70
N LYS A 346 -10.02 9.24 -25.83
CA LYS A 346 -8.82 9.98 -26.23
C LYS A 346 -7.55 9.20 -25.89
N PRO A 347 -6.50 9.27 -26.71
CA PRO A 347 -5.21 8.68 -26.36
C PRO A 347 -4.69 9.22 -25.03
N VAL A 348 -4.29 8.33 -24.12
CA VAL A 348 -3.61 8.71 -22.88
C VAL A 348 -2.13 8.85 -23.19
N VAL A 349 -1.69 10.11 -23.28
CA VAL A 349 -0.30 10.47 -23.63
C VAL A 349 0.51 10.76 -22.37
N GLY A 350 1.82 10.48 -22.41
CA GLY A 350 2.73 10.57 -21.25
C GLY A 350 3.13 11.99 -20.87
N CYS A 351 2.22 12.96 -20.89
CA CYS A 351 2.48 14.32 -20.49
C CYS A 351 1.32 14.94 -19.71
N MET A 352 1.64 15.94 -18.88
CA MET A 352 0.66 16.68 -18.08
C MET A 352 0.77 18.17 -18.36
N THR A 353 -0.37 18.85 -18.52
CA THR A 353 -0.38 20.31 -18.46
C THR A 353 -0.07 20.80 -17.04
N LYS A 354 0.44 22.03 -16.90
CA LYS A 354 0.65 22.67 -15.59
C LYS A 354 -0.60 22.55 -14.71
N LYS A 355 -1.77 22.91 -15.23
CA LYS A 355 -3.04 22.87 -14.48
C LYS A 355 -3.36 21.46 -14.00
N GLN A 356 -3.22 20.46 -14.87
CA GLN A 356 -3.43 19.06 -14.52
C GLN A 356 -2.48 18.59 -13.40
N TYR A 357 -1.21 18.98 -13.48
CA TYR A 357 -0.22 18.70 -12.43
C TYR A 357 -0.63 19.33 -11.09
N GLN A 358 -1.02 20.61 -11.10
CA GLN A 358 -1.48 21.31 -9.90
C GLN A 358 -2.72 20.64 -9.29
N ASP A 359 -3.71 20.28 -10.12
CA ASP A 359 -4.94 19.64 -9.68
C ASP A 359 -4.67 18.26 -9.04
N CYS A 360 -3.75 17.47 -9.60
CA CYS A 360 -3.34 16.18 -9.04
C CYS A 360 -2.79 16.31 -7.61
N PHE A 361 -1.85 17.22 -7.40
CA PHE A 361 -1.27 17.43 -6.08
C PHE A 361 -2.25 18.10 -5.12
N LYS A 362 -3.13 19.00 -5.60
CA LYS A 362 -4.19 19.60 -4.77
C LYS A 362 -5.07 18.55 -4.12
N ILE A 363 -5.46 17.50 -4.86
CA ILE A 363 -6.30 16.40 -4.40
C ILE A 363 -5.51 15.39 -3.53
N ALA A 364 -4.20 15.28 -3.71
CA ALA A 364 -3.37 14.34 -2.95
C ALA A 364 -3.48 14.55 -1.42
N ASN A 365 -3.64 13.46 -0.68
CA ASN A 365 -3.75 13.51 0.78
C ASN A 365 -2.37 13.55 1.43
N GLU A 366 -2.06 14.61 2.18
CA GLU A 366 -0.77 14.82 2.86
C GLU A 366 -0.47 13.75 3.92
N LYS A 367 -1.47 13.02 4.43
CA LYS A 367 -1.25 11.96 5.42
C LYS A 367 -0.73 10.66 4.79
N VAL A 368 -0.69 10.58 3.46
CA VAL A 368 -0.17 9.43 2.72
C VAL A 368 1.36 9.43 2.79
N SER A 369 1.94 8.28 3.12
CA SER A 369 3.39 8.11 3.11
C SER A 369 3.90 7.88 1.68
N SER A 370 5.08 8.39 1.37
CA SER A 370 5.83 8.12 0.14
C SER A 370 7.17 7.47 0.47
N GLY A 371 7.73 6.72 -0.48
CA GLY A 371 9.05 6.10 -0.34
C GLY A 371 10.21 7.08 -0.52
N GLY A 372 9.92 8.26 -1.07
CA GLY A 372 10.91 9.23 -1.45
C GLY A 372 11.43 10.17 -0.39
N SER A 373 12.46 10.92 -0.78
CA SER A 373 13.10 11.95 0.06
C SER A 373 12.20 13.16 0.33
N VAL A 374 11.20 13.40 -0.52
CA VAL A 374 10.28 14.55 -0.43
C VAL A 374 8.86 14.07 -0.12
N HIS A 375 8.32 14.55 1.00
CA HIS A 375 6.97 14.24 1.46
C HIS A 375 5.88 14.93 0.61
N TYR A 376 4.68 14.35 0.53
CA TYR A 376 3.54 14.91 -0.20
C TYR A 376 3.23 16.38 0.16
N THR A 377 3.39 16.79 1.41
CA THR A 377 3.21 18.19 1.84
C THR A 377 4.10 19.16 1.04
N LEU A 378 5.37 18.80 0.82
CA LEU A 378 6.29 19.63 0.06
C LEU A 378 5.94 19.61 -1.42
N TRP A 379 5.57 18.45 -1.97
CA TRP A 379 5.07 18.35 -3.34
C TRP A 379 3.85 19.23 -3.58
N LYS A 380 2.90 19.28 -2.65
CA LYS A 380 1.74 20.18 -2.73
C LYS A 380 2.15 21.64 -2.70
N ALA A 381 3.08 22.01 -1.84
CA ALA A 381 3.59 23.38 -1.77
C ALA A 381 4.25 23.80 -3.09
N MET A 382 5.09 22.93 -3.68
CA MET A 382 5.72 23.17 -4.96
C MET A 382 4.70 23.26 -6.10
N ALA A 383 3.75 22.32 -6.16
CA ALA A 383 2.71 22.34 -7.18
C ALA A 383 1.81 23.59 -7.07
N ALA A 384 1.58 24.12 -5.86
CA ALA A 384 0.81 25.35 -5.69
C ALA A 384 1.52 26.60 -6.24
N GLN A 385 2.83 26.55 -6.46
CA GLN A 385 3.60 27.66 -7.04
C GLN A 385 3.68 27.51 -8.56
N ASP A 386 3.22 28.55 -9.27
CA ASP A 386 3.05 28.52 -10.72
C ASP A 386 4.36 28.38 -11.51
N ASP A 387 5.43 28.99 -11.01
CA ASP A 387 6.79 28.94 -11.56
C ASP A 387 7.42 27.56 -11.38
N MET A 388 7.19 26.91 -10.25
CA MET A 388 7.66 25.55 -9.98
C MET A 388 6.87 24.52 -10.78
N ALA A 389 5.54 24.62 -10.76
CA ALA A 389 4.66 23.69 -11.46
C ALA A 389 4.94 23.62 -12.96
N GLU A 390 5.39 24.72 -13.58
CA GLU A 390 5.70 24.80 -15.01
C GLU A 390 6.84 23.86 -15.43
N PHE A 391 7.93 23.79 -14.65
CA PHE A 391 9.03 22.87 -14.99
C PHE A 391 8.81 21.48 -14.37
N LEU A 392 8.09 21.36 -13.26
CA LEU A 392 7.81 20.08 -12.61
C LEU A 392 6.85 19.19 -13.43
N CYS A 393 5.87 19.79 -14.12
CA CYS A 393 4.99 19.03 -15.02
C CYS A 393 5.73 18.51 -16.27
N ILE A 394 6.84 19.14 -16.65
CA ILE A 394 7.72 18.63 -17.72
C ILE A 394 8.58 17.50 -17.17
N LEU A 395 9.21 17.73 -16.00
CA LEU A 395 10.05 16.74 -15.33
C LEU A 395 9.30 15.42 -15.16
N ILE A 396 8.08 15.41 -14.62
CA ILE A 396 7.29 14.18 -14.41
C ILE A 396 7.00 13.38 -15.70
N SER A 397 7.18 13.98 -16.87
CA SER A 397 7.00 13.36 -18.19
C SER A 397 8.30 12.74 -18.74
N LEU A 398 9.42 12.86 -18.01
CA LEU A 398 10.74 12.33 -18.37
C LEU A 398 11.06 11.09 -17.51
N PRO A 399 11.92 10.17 -18.00
CA PRO A 399 12.30 8.98 -17.24
C PRO A 399 13.31 9.30 -16.12
N PHE A 400 13.04 8.84 -14.89
CA PHE A 400 13.91 9.01 -13.73
C PHE A 400 14.42 7.68 -13.18
N ASP A 401 15.71 7.63 -12.84
CA ASP A 401 16.28 6.47 -12.13
C ASP A 401 15.79 6.41 -10.68
N GLN A 402 15.33 7.53 -10.09
CA GLN A 402 14.83 7.53 -8.72
C GLN A 402 13.54 6.70 -8.57
N TRP A 403 12.75 6.56 -9.63
CA TRP A 403 11.56 5.71 -9.62
C TRP A 403 11.89 4.23 -9.49
N LEU A 404 13.16 3.84 -9.68
CA LEU A 404 13.66 2.48 -9.48
C LEU A 404 13.86 2.11 -8.00
N HIS A 405 13.50 2.99 -7.06
CA HIS A 405 13.60 2.73 -5.63
C HIS A 405 12.22 2.75 -4.95
N GLU A 406 11.99 1.75 -4.10
CA GLU A 406 10.76 1.59 -3.32
C GLU A 406 11.07 1.23 -1.87
N ILE A 407 10.16 1.59 -0.97
CA ILE A 407 10.18 1.16 0.42
C ILE A 407 8.99 0.24 0.72
N ASP A 408 9.26 -1.01 1.03
CA ASP A 408 8.29 -1.96 1.54
C ASP A 408 7.98 -1.67 3.01
N VAL A 409 6.70 -1.51 3.31
CA VAL A 409 6.18 -1.53 4.68
C VAL A 409 5.39 -2.81 4.89
N MET A 410 5.68 -3.51 5.98
CA MET A 410 4.91 -4.70 6.36
C MET A 410 3.70 -4.31 7.20
N LEU A 411 2.49 -4.62 6.70
CA LEU A 411 1.25 -4.46 7.43
C LEU A 411 0.72 -5.81 7.91
N GLU A 412 0.20 -5.83 9.14
CA GLU A 412 -0.47 -7.01 9.70
C GLU A 412 -1.76 -7.31 8.90
N LYS A 413 -1.91 -8.52 8.34
CA LYS A 413 -3.17 -8.95 7.70
C LYS A 413 -4.31 -9.02 8.71
N LYS A 414 -4.01 -9.46 9.93
CA LYS A 414 -4.92 -9.49 11.08
C LYS A 414 -4.25 -8.74 12.23
N LYS A 415 -4.98 -7.78 12.81
CA LYS A 415 -4.47 -6.93 13.89
C LYS A 415 -3.91 -7.76 15.05
N GLY A 416 -2.69 -7.47 15.46
CA GLY A 416 -1.98 -8.14 16.55
C GLY A 416 -1.30 -9.45 16.16
N ASN A 417 -1.33 -9.83 14.88
CA ASN A 417 -0.63 -11.02 14.38
C ASN A 417 0.61 -10.59 13.59
N PHE A 418 1.78 -10.77 14.21
CA PHE A 418 3.09 -10.40 13.68
C PHE A 418 3.88 -11.62 13.17
N LYS A 419 3.21 -12.75 12.93
CA LYS A 419 3.82 -13.90 12.24
C LYS A 419 4.21 -13.50 10.83
N ILE A 420 5.41 -13.87 10.40
CA ILE A 420 6.02 -13.39 9.15
C ILE A 420 5.14 -13.63 7.90
N HIS A 421 4.45 -14.77 7.82
CA HIS A 421 3.54 -15.13 6.73
C HIS A 421 2.16 -14.42 6.79
N MET A 422 1.84 -13.80 7.93
CA MET A 422 0.63 -13.00 8.18
C MET A 422 0.87 -11.50 7.99
N LEU A 423 2.05 -11.13 7.49
CA LEU A 423 2.34 -9.78 7.05
C LEU A 423 2.02 -9.61 5.56
N ARG A 424 1.67 -8.39 5.17
CA ARG A 424 1.40 -7.96 3.80
C ARG A 424 2.41 -6.91 3.41
N ILE A 425 2.98 -7.05 2.22
CA ILE A 425 3.90 -6.08 1.63
C ILE A 425 3.06 -4.91 1.11
N ILE A 426 3.40 -3.69 1.51
CA ILE A 426 2.88 -2.47 0.90
C ILE A 426 4.06 -1.65 0.41
N GLY A 427 4.11 -1.43 -0.90
CA GLY A 427 5.13 -0.62 -1.54
C GLY A 427 4.82 0.86 -1.45
N LEU A 428 5.76 1.62 -0.90
CA LEU A 428 5.76 3.07 -0.94
C LEU A 428 6.68 3.55 -2.05
N LEU A 429 6.07 4.03 -3.13
CA LEU A 429 6.79 4.64 -4.26
C LEU A 429 7.07 6.12 -4.01
N GLU A 430 7.91 6.69 -4.86
CA GLU A 430 8.08 8.12 -5.01
C GLU A 430 6.75 8.84 -5.24
N ALA A 431 6.58 9.99 -4.58
CA ALA A 431 5.30 10.68 -4.54
C ALA A 431 4.87 11.25 -5.91
N ASP A 432 5.84 11.75 -6.68
CA ASP A 432 5.64 12.23 -8.05
C ASP A 432 5.27 11.08 -8.98
N PHE A 433 6.03 9.99 -8.99
CA PHE A 433 5.73 8.80 -9.79
C PHE A 433 4.35 8.24 -9.49
N ASN A 434 4.03 8.04 -8.21
CA ASN A 434 2.73 7.51 -7.81
C ASN A 434 1.58 8.47 -8.18
N THR A 435 1.84 9.77 -8.24
CA THR A 435 0.85 10.77 -8.68
C THR A 435 0.66 10.74 -10.20
N ALA A 436 1.74 10.58 -10.97
CA ALA A 436 1.68 10.37 -12.41
C ALA A 436 0.89 9.10 -12.77
N LEU A 437 1.13 7.99 -12.08
CA LEU A 437 0.39 6.75 -12.27
C LEU A 437 -1.10 6.93 -11.98
N LYS A 438 -1.47 7.62 -10.90
CA LYS A 438 -2.88 7.95 -10.61
C LYS A 438 -3.53 8.79 -11.69
N PHE A 439 -2.77 9.71 -12.28
CA PHE A 439 -3.25 10.54 -13.36
C PHE A 439 -3.50 9.73 -14.64
N PHE A 440 -2.47 9.06 -15.16
CA PHE A 440 -2.58 8.36 -16.45
C PHE A 440 -3.54 7.16 -16.36
N PHE A 441 -3.52 6.41 -15.26
CA PHE A 441 -4.31 5.18 -15.15
C PHE A 441 -5.62 5.38 -14.39
N SER A 442 -5.59 5.91 -13.17
CA SER A 442 -6.83 6.03 -12.38
C SER A 442 -7.78 7.12 -12.87
N ARG A 443 -7.28 8.07 -13.68
CA ARG A 443 -8.11 9.15 -14.25
C ARG A 443 -8.27 9.01 -15.75
N GLU A 444 -7.21 9.18 -16.54
CA GLU A 444 -7.34 9.24 -18.00
C GLU A 444 -7.74 7.88 -18.60
N MET A 445 -7.06 6.79 -18.23
CA MET A 445 -7.41 5.45 -18.71
C MET A 445 -8.81 5.04 -18.25
N MET A 446 -9.13 5.18 -16.96
CA MET A 446 -10.46 4.84 -16.44
C MET A 446 -11.58 5.66 -17.09
N GLU A 447 -11.33 6.92 -17.45
CA GLU A 447 -12.29 7.71 -18.21
C GLU A 447 -12.58 7.11 -19.59
N ASN A 448 -11.58 6.53 -20.27
CA ASN A 448 -11.81 5.79 -21.51
C ASN A 448 -12.55 4.48 -21.24
N THR A 449 -12.10 3.68 -20.26
CA THR A 449 -12.73 2.39 -19.95
C THR A 449 -14.22 2.53 -19.59
N GLU A 450 -14.58 3.55 -18.81
CA GLU A 450 -15.98 3.80 -18.46
C GLU A 450 -16.82 4.26 -19.67
N ARG A 451 -16.22 4.92 -20.67
CA ARG A 451 -16.90 5.27 -21.94
C ARG A 451 -17.06 4.07 -22.86
N ASP A 452 -16.04 3.20 -22.88
CA ASP A 452 -15.98 2.03 -23.75
C ASP A 452 -16.92 0.90 -23.26
N GLY A 453 -17.34 0.94 -21.99
CA GLY A 453 -18.45 0.15 -21.47
C GLY A 453 -18.02 -1.07 -20.64
N ILE A 454 -17.38 -0.82 -19.49
CA ILE A 454 -17.12 -1.86 -18.48
C ILE A 454 -18.42 -2.42 -17.87
N THR A 455 -18.44 -3.72 -17.55
CA THR A 455 -19.62 -4.40 -17.00
C THR A 455 -20.16 -3.73 -15.73
N ASP A 456 -21.48 -3.66 -15.59
CA ASP A 456 -22.15 -3.11 -14.41
C ASP A 456 -21.93 -3.96 -13.13
N GLU A 457 -21.51 -5.22 -13.31
CA GLU A 457 -21.19 -6.12 -12.20
C GLU A 457 -19.76 -5.93 -11.66
N GLN A 458 -18.95 -5.07 -12.28
CA GLN A 458 -17.66 -4.69 -11.72
C GLN A 458 -17.86 -3.56 -10.71
N TRP A 459 -17.67 -3.86 -9.42
CA TRP A 459 -17.85 -2.90 -8.31
C TRP A 459 -16.53 -2.42 -7.70
N GLY A 460 -15.43 -3.13 -7.93
CA GLY A 460 -14.11 -2.82 -7.38
C GLY A 460 -13.40 -1.69 -8.11
N GLY A 461 -12.68 -0.83 -7.39
CA GLY A 461 -11.77 0.17 -8.00
C GLY A 461 -12.44 1.31 -8.79
N ARG A 462 -13.77 1.35 -8.88
CA ARG A 462 -14.53 2.28 -9.72
C ARG A 462 -15.10 3.46 -8.93
N ARG A 463 -15.29 4.58 -9.63
CA ARG A 463 -15.90 5.78 -9.05
C ARG A 463 -17.40 5.56 -8.84
N ASN A 464 -17.94 6.04 -7.72
CA ASN A 464 -19.38 5.96 -7.37
C ASN A 464 -19.94 4.52 -7.25
N ARG A 465 -19.09 3.51 -7.03
CA ARG A 465 -19.48 2.15 -6.69
C ARG A 465 -18.99 1.85 -5.27
N SER A 466 -19.76 1.12 -4.48
CA SER A 466 -19.37 0.73 -3.12
C SER A 466 -19.59 -0.76 -2.88
N SER A 467 -18.80 -1.33 -1.96
CA SER A 467 -18.97 -2.72 -1.54
C SER A 467 -20.31 -2.97 -0.83
N VAL A 468 -20.89 -1.94 -0.22
CA VAL A 468 -22.20 -2.02 0.44
C VAL A 468 -23.30 -2.22 -0.61
N ASP A 469 -23.21 -1.51 -1.74
CA ASP A 469 -24.18 -1.65 -2.84
C ASP A 469 -24.07 -3.02 -3.50
N ALA A 470 -22.84 -3.50 -3.75
CA ALA A 470 -22.60 -4.86 -4.26
C ALA A 470 -23.17 -5.94 -3.33
N ALA A 471 -22.96 -5.81 -2.03
CA ALA A 471 -23.54 -6.71 -1.03
C ALA A 471 -25.07 -6.64 -0.98
N MET A 472 -25.64 -5.44 -1.17
CA MET A 472 -27.08 -5.25 -1.24
C MET A 472 -27.69 -5.92 -2.47
N LEU A 473 -27.05 -5.79 -3.64
CA LEU A 473 -27.49 -6.48 -4.85
C LEU A 473 -27.44 -8.00 -4.69
N LYS A 474 -26.35 -8.53 -4.12
CA LYS A 474 -26.25 -9.95 -3.78
C LYS A 474 -27.39 -10.39 -2.87
N LEU A 475 -27.66 -9.65 -1.80
CA LEU A 475 -28.77 -9.93 -0.88
C LEU A 475 -30.13 -9.92 -1.60
N LEU A 476 -30.41 -8.89 -2.40
CA LEU A 476 -31.66 -8.77 -3.15
C LEU A 476 -31.85 -9.92 -4.15
N THR A 477 -30.77 -10.38 -4.79
CA THR A 477 -30.80 -11.55 -5.69
C THR A 477 -31.23 -12.81 -4.94
N PHE A 478 -30.67 -13.09 -3.76
CA PHE A 478 -31.09 -14.22 -2.93
C PHE A 478 -32.53 -14.07 -2.42
N GLU A 479 -32.95 -12.88 -2.03
CA GLU A 479 -34.33 -12.61 -1.60
C GLU A 479 -35.33 -12.81 -2.75
N CYS A 480 -34.99 -12.38 -3.96
CA CYS A 480 -35.79 -12.61 -5.15
C CYS A 480 -35.91 -14.10 -5.47
N ALA A 481 -34.80 -14.85 -5.40
CA ALA A 481 -34.81 -16.30 -5.58
C ALA A 481 -35.70 -16.98 -4.53
N ARG A 482 -35.60 -16.56 -3.26
CA ARG A 482 -36.44 -17.04 -2.16
C ARG A 482 -37.93 -16.79 -2.40
N ILE A 483 -38.31 -15.56 -2.77
CA ILE A 483 -39.72 -15.19 -3.05
C ILE A 483 -40.27 -15.98 -4.24
N LYS A 484 -39.47 -16.13 -5.31
CA LYS A 484 -39.85 -16.88 -6.51
C LYS A 484 -39.79 -18.41 -6.33
N LYS A 485 -39.29 -18.90 -5.19
CA LYS A 485 -38.99 -20.31 -4.95
C LYS A 485 -38.09 -20.91 -6.03
N ALA A 486 -37.15 -20.10 -6.54
CA ALA A 486 -36.16 -20.52 -7.52
C ALA A 486 -34.92 -21.07 -6.82
N THR A 487 -34.36 -22.15 -7.35
CA THR A 487 -33.05 -22.65 -6.92
C THR A 487 -31.97 -21.73 -7.47
N ILE A 488 -31.08 -21.26 -6.59
CA ILE A 488 -29.91 -20.46 -6.94
C ILE A 488 -28.66 -21.12 -6.37
N ALA A 489 -27.57 -21.07 -7.12
CA ALA A 489 -26.24 -21.45 -6.68
C ALA A 489 -25.33 -20.23 -6.78
N ASP A 490 -24.41 -20.09 -5.82
CA ASP A 490 -23.44 -19.00 -5.76
C ASP A 490 -22.05 -19.60 -5.63
N THR A 491 -21.12 -19.08 -6.44
CA THR A 491 -19.72 -19.50 -6.47
C THR A 491 -18.88 -18.33 -5.99
N MET A 492 -18.16 -18.52 -4.89
CA MET A 492 -17.28 -17.51 -4.32
C MET A 492 -15.84 -17.88 -4.64
N TYR A 493 -15.15 -16.98 -5.34
CA TYR A 493 -13.74 -17.12 -5.66
C TYR A 493 -12.95 -16.02 -4.95
N ASP A 494 -11.75 -16.36 -4.49
CA ASP A 494 -10.77 -15.41 -3.97
C ASP A 494 -9.41 -15.74 -4.57
N LEU A 495 -8.74 -14.74 -5.11
CA LEU A 495 -7.46 -14.91 -5.77
C LEU A 495 -6.32 -14.77 -4.77
N VAL A 496 -5.60 -15.87 -4.59
CA VAL A 496 -4.44 -15.93 -3.69
C VAL A 496 -3.37 -14.95 -4.16
N ALA A 497 -3.00 -14.01 -3.29
CA ALA A 497 -1.94 -13.03 -3.53
C ALA A 497 -2.09 -12.27 -4.87
N CYS A 498 -3.34 -11.88 -5.18
CA CYS A 498 -3.77 -11.28 -6.45
C CYS A 498 -2.73 -10.30 -7.06
N PHE A 499 -2.47 -9.16 -6.42
CA PHE A 499 -1.54 -8.15 -6.95
C PHE A 499 -0.10 -8.65 -7.06
N ASP A 500 0.36 -9.40 -6.05
CA ASP A 500 1.72 -9.96 -6.03
C ASP A 500 1.94 -11.03 -7.11
N ARG A 501 0.88 -11.51 -7.77
CA ARG A 501 0.93 -12.49 -8.87
C ARG A 501 0.54 -11.91 -10.23
N MET A 502 0.14 -10.64 -10.29
CA MET A 502 -0.14 -9.96 -11.55
C MET A 502 1.16 -9.75 -12.32
N LYS A 503 1.20 -10.21 -13.57
CA LYS A 503 2.29 -9.90 -14.49
C LYS A 503 2.10 -8.49 -15.04
N ALA A 504 3.12 -7.64 -14.93
CA ALA A 504 3.06 -6.26 -15.40
C ALA A 504 2.75 -6.17 -16.90
N GLN A 505 3.26 -7.11 -17.69
CA GLN A 505 3.02 -7.23 -19.13
C GLN A 505 1.54 -7.48 -19.43
N MET A 506 0.86 -8.29 -18.62
CA MET A 506 -0.58 -8.52 -18.77
C MET A 506 -1.36 -7.22 -18.54
N SER A 507 -1.07 -6.54 -17.42
CA SER A 507 -1.71 -5.26 -17.11
C SER A 507 -1.42 -4.18 -18.16
N ASN A 508 -0.27 -4.24 -18.83
CA ASN A 508 0.07 -3.33 -19.92
C ASN A 508 -0.77 -3.58 -21.19
N ILE A 509 -1.14 -4.83 -21.48
CA ILE A 509 -2.04 -5.15 -22.60
C ILE A 509 -3.43 -4.55 -22.34
N ILE A 510 -3.93 -4.64 -21.11
CA ILE A 510 -5.23 -4.07 -20.71
C ILE A 510 -5.20 -2.54 -20.76
N ALA A 511 -4.11 -1.92 -20.29
CA ALA A 511 -3.92 -0.48 -20.42
C ALA A 511 -3.97 -0.02 -21.89
N GLN A 512 -3.35 -0.79 -22.78
CA GLN A 512 -3.37 -0.54 -24.21
C GLN A 512 -4.76 -0.71 -24.83
N GLN A 513 -5.62 -1.57 -24.29
CA GLN A 513 -7.02 -1.64 -24.72
C GLN A 513 -7.71 -0.28 -24.51
N SER A 514 -7.48 0.35 -23.34
CA SER A 514 -8.00 1.66 -22.97
C SER A 514 -7.18 2.87 -23.49
N LEU A 515 -6.48 2.69 -24.62
CA LEU A 515 -5.72 3.74 -25.34
C LEU A 515 -4.53 4.35 -24.57
N VAL A 516 -3.91 3.62 -23.65
CA VAL A 516 -2.67 4.06 -23.00
C VAL A 516 -1.47 3.90 -23.94
N ASP A 517 -0.69 4.98 -24.10
CA ASP A 517 0.46 5.00 -25.00
C ASP A 517 1.54 3.98 -24.63
N LYS A 518 2.14 3.37 -25.65
CA LYS A 518 3.19 2.34 -25.50
C LYS A 518 4.40 2.82 -24.71
N ASN A 519 4.75 4.11 -24.77
CA ASN A 519 5.89 4.61 -24.00
C ASN A 519 5.59 4.67 -22.50
N ILE A 520 4.34 4.92 -22.10
CA ILE A 520 3.92 4.93 -20.70
C ILE A 520 4.03 3.51 -20.12
N ILE A 521 3.46 2.52 -20.81
CA ILE A 521 3.47 1.14 -20.32
C ILE A 521 4.88 0.53 -20.31
N ARG A 522 5.74 0.91 -21.26
CA ARG A 522 7.17 0.53 -21.25
C ARG A 522 7.90 1.17 -20.08
N ALA A 523 7.76 2.49 -19.89
CA ALA A 523 8.40 3.20 -18.78
C ALA A 523 8.00 2.59 -17.43
N ARG A 524 6.71 2.32 -17.24
CA ARG A 524 6.15 1.63 -16.08
C ARG A 524 6.76 0.25 -15.87
N ALA A 525 6.83 -0.58 -16.90
CA ALA A 525 7.35 -1.94 -16.79
C ALA A 525 8.87 -1.97 -16.51
N ILE A 526 9.64 -1.09 -17.15
CA ILE A 526 11.08 -0.91 -16.87
C ILE A 526 11.31 -0.57 -15.40
N VAL A 527 10.46 0.30 -14.83
CA VAL A 527 10.55 0.66 -13.40
C VAL A 527 10.30 -0.56 -12.51
N ILE A 528 9.27 -1.36 -12.78
CA ILE A 528 8.93 -2.54 -11.99
C ILE A 528 10.04 -3.60 -12.05
N GLU A 529 10.55 -3.88 -13.25
CA GLU A 529 11.61 -4.87 -13.48
C GLU A 529 12.91 -4.50 -12.75
N ASN A 530 13.26 -3.21 -12.77
CA ASN A 530 14.52 -2.72 -12.21
C ASN A 530 14.40 -2.25 -10.75
N LEU A 531 13.25 -2.45 -10.12
CA LEU A 531 12.94 -1.93 -8.80
C LEU A 531 13.86 -2.53 -7.72
N ARG A 532 14.48 -1.64 -6.93
CA ARG A 532 15.27 -1.95 -5.74
C ARG A 532 14.47 -1.57 -4.50
N ARG A 533 14.10 -2.59 -3.73
CA ARG A 533 13.18 -2.49 -2.59
C ARG A 533 13.95 -2.50 -1.27
N SER A 534 13.70 -1.50 -0.44
CA SER A 534 14.18 -1.43 0.95
C SER A 534 13.04 -1.83 1.89
N VAL A 535 13.33 -2.37 3.06
CA VAL A 535 12.29 -2.71 4.05
C VAL A 535 12.26 -1.65 5.14
N LYS A 536 11.07 -1.16 5.50
CA LYS A 536 10.86 -0.22 6.59
C LYS A 536 10.22 -0.90 7.79
N THR A 537 10.93 -0.84 8.91
CA THR A 537 10.52 -1.33 10.23
C THR A 537 10.28 -0.15 11.17
N GLY A 538 9.88 -0.42 12.42
CA GLY A 538 9.78 0.62 13.44
C GLY A 538 11.13 1.22 13.86
N LEU A 539 12.22 0.62 13.40
CA LEU A 539 13.60 0.97 13.76
C LEU A 539 14.29 1.79 12.67
N GLY A 540 13.77 1.77 11.44
CA GLY A 540 14.32 2.53 10.33
C GLY A 540 13.93 1.95 8.98
N VAL A 541 14.62 2.43 7.94
CA VAL A 541 14.61 1.84 6.59
C VAL A 541 15.93 1.07 6.44
N SER A 542 15.85 -0.14 5.92
CA SER A 542 17.02 -0.98 5.70
C SER A 542 18.02 -0.32 4.77
N LYS A 543 19.31 -0.50 5.03
CA LYS A 543 20.38 0.03 4.17
C LYS A 543 20.55 -0.79 2.90
N GLU A 544 20.41 -2.09 3.02
CA GLU A 544 20.50 -2.99 1.88
C GLU A 544 19.10 -3.30 1.33
N THR A 545 19.09 -3.58 0.03
CA THR A 545 17.90 -3.70 -0.79
C THR A 545 17.80 -5.10 -1.36
N TYR A 546 16.65 -5.42 -1.94
CA TYR A 546 16.46 -6.62 -2.75
C TYR A 546 15.72 -6.26 -4.04
N GLY A 547 15.85 -7.08 -5.07
CA GLY A 547 15.21 -6.88 -6.37
C GLY A 547 15.49 -8.05 -7.30
N GLN A 548 15.24 -7.85 -8.59
CA GLN A 548 15.62 -8.82 -9.62
C GLN A 548 17.14 -8.92 -9.73
N GLU A 549 17.65 -10.15 -9.67
CA GLU A 549 19.06 -10.48 -9.86
C GLU A 549 19.25 -11.38 -11.09
N PRO A 550 20.40 -11.29 -11.81
CA PRO A 550 20.64 -12.11 -13.00
C PRO A 550 20.66 -13.61 -12.68
N GLY A 551 19.91 -14.39 -13.46
CA GLY A 551 19.85 -15.85 -13.32
C GLY A 551 18.99 -16.37 -12.18
N GLU A 552 18.37 -15.48 -11.40
CA GLU A 552 17.38 -15.85 -10.38
C GLU A 552 15.95 -15.85 -10.95
N PRO A 553 15.02 -16.59 -10.31
CA PRO A 553 13.61 -16.51 -10.66
C PRO A 553 13.08 -15.09 -10.65
N ALA A 554 12.17 -14.79 -11.57
CA ALA A 554 11.61 -13.46 -11.76
C ALA A 554 10.89 -12.96 -10.50
N VAL A 555 11.24 -11.77 -10.02
CA VAL A 555 10.54 -11.04 -8.97
C VAL A 555 9.37 -10.31 -9.63
N ASP A 556 8.23 -11.00 -9.70
CA ASP A 556 7.02 -10.51 -10.35
C ASP A 556 6.04 -9.88 -9.35
N GLY A 557 4.91 -9.40 -9.89
CA GLY A 557 3.82 -8.82 -9.11
C GLY A 557 3.74 -7.32 -9.30
N GLU A 558 2.51 -6.84 -9.37
CA GLU A 558 2.22 -5.42 -9.25
C GLU A 558 2.37 -4.96 -7.80
N VAL A 559 2.95 -3.77 -7.62
CA VAL A 559 3.22 -3.24 -6.29
C VAL A 559 1.93 -2.82 -5.59
N GLN A 560 1.61 -3.48 -4.47
CA GLN A 560 0.47 -3.06 -3.65
C GLN A 560 0.74 -1.71 -2.97
N GLY A 561 0.02 -0.66 -3.38
CA GLY A 561 0.24 0.73 -2.94
C GLY A 561 0.50 1.70 -4.10
N LYS A 562 0.82 1.13 -5.27
CA LYS A 562 0.96 1.82 -6.54
C LYS A 562 -0.40 2.20 -7.12
N GLY A 563 -0.52 3.45 -7.58
CA GLY A 563 -1.80 4.09 -7.85
C GLY A 563 -2.56 3.57 -9.07
N ASP A 564 -1.87 2.94 -10.02
CA ASP A 564 -2.44 2.36 -11.23
C ASP A 564 -2.89 0.90 -11.05
N VAL A 565 -2.51 0.21 -9.97
CA VAL A 565 -2.83 -1.21 -9.79
C VAL A 565 -4.33 -1.45 -9.61
N PRO A 566 -5.07 -0.70 -8.77
CA PRO A 566 -6.51 -0.89 -8.64
C PRO A 566 -7.31 -0.73 -9.95
N PRO A 567 -7.12 0.32 -10.78
CA PRO A 567 -7.84 0.43 -12.04
C PRO A 567 -7.42 -0.62 -13.08
N LEU A 568 -6.15 -1.03 -13.10
CA LEU A 568 -5.69 -2.09 -14.01
C LEU A 568 -6.30 -3.44 -13.67
N TRP A 569 -6.42 -3.76 -12.37
CA TRP A 569 -7.10 -4.98 -11.93
C TRP A 569 -8.59 -4.95 -12.23
N GLY A 570 -9.26 -3.83 -11.94
CA GLY A 570 -10.70 -3.70 -12.17
C GLY A 570 -11.09 -3.83 -13.65
N ASN A 571 -10.17 -3.57 -14.57
CA ASN A 571 -10.37 -3.73 -16.02
C ASN A 571 -9.92 -5.10 -16.57
N ASP A 572 -9.21 -5.91 -15.78
CA ASP A 572 -8.80 -7.29 -16.15
C ASP A 572 -9.91 -8.31 -15.87
N GLU A 573 -10.66 -8.09 -14.78
CA GLU A 573 -11.85 -8.86 -14.37
C GLU A 573 -13.08 -8.53 -15.23
#